data_AF-A0A399PM60-F1
#
_entry.id   AF-A0A399PM60-F1
#
_cell.length_a   1.000
_cell.length_b   1.000
_cell.length_c   1.000
_cell.angle_alpha   90.00
_cell.angle_beta   90.00
_cell.angle_gamma   90.00
#
_symmetry.space_group_name_H-M   'P 1'
#
loop_
_entity.id
_entity.type
_entity.pdbx_description
1 polymer ?
#
loop_
_entity_poly.entity_id
_entity_poly.type
_entity_poly.pdbx_seq_one_letter_code
_entity_poly.pdbx_strand_id
1 'polypeptide(L)'
;MLSENQERLLDYLSTADRWVEAGELADRLGVTTRSVRNYVTAVRERSTVGVASSPDGYRIDAGSYARHLATRSGGDPQGTPRDRLHALVRRL
;
A
#
# COMPACT_ATOMS: atom_id res chain seq x y z
N MET A 1 0.18 13.84 -4.87
CA MET A 1 -0.31 12.59 -5.49
C MET A 1 0.77 11.51 -5.38
N LEU A 2 0.37 10.25 -5.27
CA LEU A 2 1.31 9.11 -5.27
C LEU A 2 1.68 8.75 -6.71
N SER A 3 2.86 8.16 -6.91
CA SER A 3 3.25 7.61 -8.21
C SER A 3 2.71 6.19 -8.40
N GLU A 4 2.61 5.72 -9.64
CA GLU A 4 2.14 4.36 -9.96
C GLU A 4 2.91 3.28 -9.17
N ASN A 5 4.24 3.39 -9.07
CA ASN A 5 5.05 2.45 -8.28
C ASN A 5 4.74 2.47 -6.78
N GLN A 6 4.35 3.63 -6.22
CA GLN A 6 3.96 3.75 -4.81
C GLN A 6 2.59 3.13 -4.57
N GLU A 7 1.67 3.30 -5.52
CA GLU A 7 0.35 2.68 -5.46
C GLU A 7 0.46 1.16 -5.58
N ARG A 8 1.28 0.65 -6.51
CA ARG A 8 1.58 -0.78 -6.65
C ARG A 8 2.24 -1.36 -5.41
N LEU A 9 3.15 -0.61 -4.76
CA LEU A 9 3.76 -1.01 -3.49
C LEU A 9 2.70 -1.15 -2.38
N LEU A 10 1.80 -0.17 -2.26
CA LEU A 10 0.72 -0.22 -1.28
C LEU A 10 -0.28 -1.35 -1.55
N ASP A 11 -0.68 -1.56 -2.80
CA ASP A 11 -1.61 -2.63 -3.19
C ASP A 11 -1.02 -4.01 -2.82
N TYR A 12 0.26 -4.23 -3.11
CA TYR A 12 0.95 -5.47 -2.76
C TYR A 12 0.98 -5.70 -1.24
N LEU A 13 1.39 -4.68 -0.48
CA LEU A 13 1.43 -4.75 0.98
C LEU A 13 0.03 -4.90 1.61
N SER A 14 -1.03 -4.41 0.95
CA SER A 14 -2.41 -4.55 1.44
C SER A 14 -2.92 -5.99 1.34
N THR A 15 -2.42 -6.74 0.34
CA THR A 15 -2.75 -8.16 0.15
C THR A 15 -1.89 -9.06 1.04
N ALA A 16 -0.69 -8.62 1.40
CA ALA A 16 0.22 -9.40 2.24
C ALA A 16 -0.12 -9.24 3.73
N ASP A 17 -0.67 -10.29 4.35
CA ASP A 17 -0.89 -10.32 5.81
C ASP A 17 0.38 -10.68 6.62
N ARG A 18 1.55 -10.42 6.03
CA ARG A 18 2.85 -10.70 6.62
C ARG A 18 3.81 -9.53 6.42
N TRP A 19 4.94 -9.56 7.13
CA TRP A 19 6.06 -8.70 6.80
C TRP A 19 6.63 -9.10 5.44
N VAL A 20 6.82 -8.11 4.57
CA VAL A 20 7.35 -8.29 3.23
C VAL A 20 8.72 -7.64 3.15
N GLU A 21 9.72 -8.42 2.75
CA GLU A 21 11.08 -7.94 2.64
C GLU A 21 11.25 -6.89 1.53
N ALA A 22 12.23 -6.01 1.70
CA ALA A 22 12.57 -5.00 0.70
C ALA A 22 12.99 -5.62 -0.64
N GLY A 23 13.67 -6.78 -0.61
CA GLY A 23 14.09 -7.53 -1.79
C GLY A 23 12.89 -8.05 -2.60
N GLU A 24 11.94 -8.68 -1.93
CA GLU A 24 10.72 -9.17 -2.56
C GLU A 24 9.92 -8.04 -3.22
N LEU A 25 9.80 -6.89 -2.55
CA LEU A 25 9.16 -5.69 -3.13
C LEU A 25 9.91 -5.19 -4.36
N ALA A 26 11.25 -5.17 -4.29
CA ALA A 26 12.12 -4.72 -5.38
C ALA A 26 11.92 -5.61 -6.62
N ASP A 27 11.97 -6.93 -6.43
CA ASP A 27 11.77 -7.91 -7.51
C ASP A 27 10.37 -7.81 -8.12
N ARG A 28 9.34 -7.68 -7.28
CA ARG A 28 7.94 -7.59 -7.74
C ARG A 28 7.64 -6.30 -8.51
N LEU A 29 8.25 -5.19 -8.11
CA LEU A 29 8.08 -3.88 -8.72
C LEU A 29 9.06 -3.61 -9.87
N GLY A 30 10.10 -4.45 -10.03
CA GLY A 30 11.17 -4.24 -11.02
C GLY A 30 12.05 -3.03 -10.69
N VAL A 31 12.25 -2.75 -9.40
CA VAL A 31 13.05 -1.61 -8.91
C VAL A 31 14.12 -2.08 -7.94
N THR A 32 14.97 -1.18 -7.46
CA THR A 32 15.97 -1.51 -6.44
C THR A 32 15.38 -1.44 -5.03
N THR A 33 15.98 -2.16 -4.06
CA THR A 33 15.62 -2.05 -2.64
C THR A 33 15.80 -0.62 -2.09
N ARG A 34 16.75 0.14 -2.64
CA ARG A 34 16.90 1.58 -2.38
C ARG A 34 15.68 2.37 -2.84
N SER A 35 15.14 2.08 -4.02
CA SER A 35 13.91 2.70 -4.53
C SER A 35 12.71 2.36 -3.65
N VAL A 36 12.60 1.12 -3.19
CA VAL A 36 11.55 0.69 -2.25
C VAL A 36 11.58 1.54 -0.97
N ARG A 37 12.76 1.70 -0.35
CA ARG A 37 12.94 2.56 0.84
C ARG A 37 12.48 3.99 0.58
N ASN A 38 12.87 4.56 -0.56
CA ASN A 38 12.45 5.90 -0.96
C ASN A 38 10.93 5.98 -1.12
N TYR A 39 10.30 5.02 -1.81
CA TYR A 39 8.85 4.99 -1.99
C TYR A 39 8.11 4.90 -0.67
N VAL A 40 8.60 4.10 0.27
CA VAL A 40 8.01 3.97 1.61
C VAL A 40 8.06 5.30 2.37
N THR A 41 9.18 6.02 2.38
CA THR A 41 9.27 7.36 2.98
C THR A 41 8.30 8.33 2.30
N ALA A 42 8.32 8.31 0.98
CA ALA A 42 7.55 9.20 0.14
C ALA A 42 6.03 8.97 0.30
N VAL A 43 5.60 7.72 0.54
CA VAL A 43 4.22 7.35 0.89
C VAL A 43 3.82 7.88 2.27
N ARG A 44 4.69 7.79 3.29
CA ARG A 44 4.39 8.34 4.63
C ARG A 44 4.21 9.84 4.61
N GLU A 45 5.00 10.54 3.79
CA GLU A 45 4.94 12.00 3.68
C GLU A 45 3.71 12.48 2.90
N ARG A 46 3.26 11.70 1.90
CA ARG A 46 2.21 12.13 0.96
C ARG A 46 0.86 11.43 1.14
N SER A 47 0.74 10.52 2.10
CA SER A 47 -0.50 9.79 2.36
C SER A 47 -0.73 9.58 3.84
N THR A 48 -1.98 9.27 4.19
CA THR A 48 -2.37 8.87 5.55
C THR A 48 -2.21 7.37 5.80
N VAL A 49 -1.58 6.63 4.87
CA VAL A 49 -1.42 5.19 4.99
C VAL A 49 -0.30 4.89 5.98
N GLY A 50 -0.64 4.16 7.04
CA GLY A 50 0.31 3.70 8.04
C GLY A 50 1.15 2.57 7.46
N VAL A 51 2.40 2.86 7.11
CA VAL A 51 3.39 1.84 6.74
C VAL A 51 4.25 1.55 7.96
N ALA A 52 4.37 0.30 8.38
CA ALA A 52 5.30 -0.15 9.41
C ALA A 52 6.61 -0.62 8.77
N SER A 53 7.73 -0.37 9.44
CA SER A 53 9.05 -0.87 9.06
C SER A 53 9.66 -1.66 10.21
N SER A 54 10.24 -2.81 9.92
CA SER A 54 10.93 -3.70 10.85
C SER A 54 12.19 -4.26 10.17
N PRO A 55 13.15 -4.88 10.90
CA PRO A 55 14.19 -5.70 10.27
C PRO A 55 13.63 -6.77 9.32
N ASP A 56 12.43 -7.30 9.63
CA ASP A 56 11.74 -8.30 8.80
C ASP A 56 11.08 -7.71 7.54
N GLY A 57 11.17 -6.39 7.32
CA GLY A 57 10.68 -5.72 6.13
C GLY A 57 9.59 -4.68 6.38
N TYR A 58 8.57 -4.67 5.53
CA TYR A 58 7.48 -3.69 5.51
C TYR A 58 6.12 -4.36 5.62
N ARG A 59 5.21 -3.66 6.29
CA ARG A 59 3.79 -4.02 6.37
C ARG A 59 2.97 -2.74 6.35
N ILE A 60 1.72 -2.80 5.91
CA ILE A 60 0.80 -1.66 6.05
C ILE A 60 -0.36 -2.00 6.97
N ASP A 61 -0.88 -0.98 7.64
CA ASP A 61 -2.15 -1.10 8.34
C ASP A 61 -3.29 -1.08 7.30
N ALA A 62 -3.92 -2.22 7.09
CA ALA A 62 -5.01 -2.38 6.12
C ALA A 62 -6.18 -1.41 6.39
N GLY A 63 -6.42 -1.05 7.66
CA GLY A 63 -7.44 -0.07 8.04
C GLY A 63 -7.15 1.33 7.50
N SER A 64 -5.91 1.79 7.61
CA SER A 64 -5.43 3.07 7.10
C SER A 64 -5.44 3.11 5.58
N TYR A 65 -5.11 2.00 4.92
CA TYR A 65 -5.16 1.88 3.47
C TYR A 65 -6.60 1.94 2.95
N ALA A 66 -7.53 1.21 3.57
CA ALA A 66 -8.95 1.27 3.22
C ALA A 66 -9.53 2.68 3.38
N ARG A 67 -9.16 3.41 4.45
CA ARG A 67 -9.56 4.81 4.62
C ARG A 67 -8.97 5.71 3.54
N HIS A 68 -7.71 5.50 3.18
CA HIS A 68 -7.06 6.25 2.10
C HIS A 68 -7.79 6.02 0.77
N LEU A 69 -8.18 4.79 0.46
CA LEU A 69 -8.99 4.46 -0.72
C LEU A 69 -10.37 5.14 -0.68
N ALA A 70 -11.09 5.06 0.44
CA ALA A 70 -12.39 5.71 0.58
C ALA A 70 -12.33 7.24 0.40
N THR A 71 -11.24 7.86 0.85
CA THR A 71 -11.00 9.30 0.67
C THR A 71 -10.70 9.64 -0.79
N ARG A 72 -10.09 8.72 -1.54
CA ARG A 72 -9.83 8.84 -2.98
C ARG A 72 -11.11 8.62 -3.81
N SER A 73 -11.92 7.62 -3.45
CA SER A 73 -13.18 7.27 -4.12
C SER A 73 -14.29 8.30 -3.93
N GLY A 74 -14.19 9.18 -2.92
CA GLY A 74 -15.05 10.36 -2.81
C GLY A 74 -14.94 11.34 -4.01
N GLY A 75 -13.95 11.16 -4.89
CA GLY A 75 -13.75 11.93 -6.11
C GLY A 75 -13.72 11.15 -7.43
N ASP A 76 -13.82 9.81 -7.42
CA ASP A 76 -13.82 8.99 -8.65
C ASP A 76 -14.56 7.65 -8.46
N PRO A 77 -15.63 7.36 -9.22
CA PRO A 77 -16.43 6.13 -9.08
C PRO A 77 -15.73 4.83 -9.56
N GLN A 78 -14.49 4.88 -10.07
CA GLN A 78 -13.77 3.69 -10.56
C GLN A 78 -12.89 2.99 -9.50
N GLY A 79 -13.40 2.81 -8.28
CA GLY A 79 -12.74 1.96 -7.27
C GLY A 79 -12.50 0.55 -7.81
N THR A 80 -11.30 0.01 -7.63
CA THR A 80 -10.93 -1.30 -8.19
C THR A 80 -11.82 -2.40 -7.59
N PRO A 81 -12.04 -3.54 -8.29
CA PRO A 81 -12.77 -4.67 -7.73
C PRO A 81 -12.24 -5.14 -6.36
N ARG A 82 -10.94 -4.94 -6.13
CA ARG A 82 -10.24 -5.28 -4.89
C ARG A 82 -10.58 -4.33 -3.74
N ASP A 83 -10.72 -3.04 -4.02
CA ASP A 83 -11.16 -2.03 -3.04
C ASP A 83 -12.56 -2.37 -2.49
N ARG A 84 -13.44 -2.87 -3.36
CA ARG A 84 -14.77 -3.36 -2.96
C ARG A 84 -14.69 -4.60 -2.07
N LEU A 85 -13.81 -5.55 -2.38
CA LEU A 85 -13.65 -6.76 -1.58
C LEU A 85 -13.18 -6.44 -0.15
N HIS A 86 -12.17 -5.58 0.00
CA HIS A 86 -11.70 -5.17 1.33
C HIS A 86 -12.76 -4.41 2.14
N ALA A 87 -13.57 -3.57 1.49
CA ALA A 87 -14.69 -2.89 2.14
C ALA A 87 -15.80 -3.86 2.60
N LEU A 88 -16.08 -4.90 1.81
CA LEU A 88 -17.10 -5.91 2.11
C LEU A 88 -16.69 -6.87 3.23
N VAL A 89 -15.43 -7.31 3.26
CA VAL A 89 -14.91 -8.21 4.31
C VAL A 89 -15.02 -7.61 5.71
N ARG A 90 -14.97 -6.28 5.84
CA ARG A 90 -15.03 -5.59 7.14
C ARG A 90 -16.45 -5.26 7.62
N ARG A 91 -17.49 -5.61 6.84
CA ARG A 91 -18.90 -5.35 7.17
C ARG A 91 -19.65 -6.59 7.70
N LEU A 92 -18.93 -7.71 7.85
CA LEU A 92 -19.37 -8.94 8.52
C LEU A 92 -18.69 -9.04 9.90
#